data_AF-A0A7Y5KE36-F1
#
_entry.id   AF-A0A7Y5KE36-F1
#
_cell.length_a   1.000
_cell.length_b   1.000
_cell.length_c   1.000
_cell.angle_alpha   90.00
_cell.angle_beta   90.00
_cell.angle_gamma   90.00
#
_symmetry.space_group_name_H-M   'P 1'
#
loop_
_entity.id
_entity.type
_entity.pdbx_description
1 polymer ?
#
loop_
_entity_poly.entity_id
_entity_poly.type
_entity_poly.pdbx_seq_one_letter_code
_entity_poly.pdbx_strand_id
1 'polypeptide(L)' 'MKNLLKLRRWEKGIKQYELAIKLECSAPYLSMVEGGRIDPPDVFKERVAAFFGMSVEEIFPQAPKSSE' A
#
# COMPACT_ATOMS: atom_id res chain seq x y z
N MET A 1 10.92 -1.62 -3.26
CA MET A 1 9.84 -1.13 -4.16
C MET A 1 9.39 0.25 -3.67
N LYS A 2 9.33 1.28 -4.52
CA LYS A 2 8.78 2.59 -4.09
C LYS A 2 7.26 2.54 -4.22
N ASN A 3 6.54 2.60 -3.11
CA ASN A 3 5.08 2.76 -3.08
C ASN A 3 4.71 4.08 -2.40
N LEU A 4 3.49 4.54 -2.65
CA LEU A 4 2.93 5.78 -2.13
C LEU A 4 2.01 5.54 -0.94
N LEU A 5 1.91 4.30 -0.44
CA LEU A 5 0.99 3.93 0.64
C LEU A 5 1.18 4.79 1.91
N LYS A 6 2.44 5.01 2.29
CA LYS A 6 2.77 5.86 3.45
C LYS A 6 2.31 7.30 3.27
N LEU A 7 2.46 7.84 2.06
CA LEU A 7 2.00 9.18 1.73
C LEU A 7 0.47 9.26 1.77
N ARG A 8 -0.23 8.32 1.12
CA ARG A 8 -1.71 8.25 1.14
C ARG A 8 -2.25 8.12 2.56
N ARG A 9 -1.57 7.34 3.41
CA ARG A 9 -1.89 7.21 4.83
C ARG A 9 -1.79 8.54 5.57
N TRP A 10 -0.72 9.30 5.33
CA TRP A 10 -0.55 10.63 5.92
C TRP A 10 -1.56 11.66 5.40
N GLU A 11 -1.91 11.63 4.12
CA GLU A 11 -2.97 12.50 3.56
C GLU A 11 -4.33 12.26 4.22
N LYS A 12 -4.63 11.02 4.61
CA LYS A 12 -5.85 10.67 5.37
C LYS A 12 -5.74 10.97 6.87
N GLY A 13 -4.56 11.35 7.38
CA GLY A 13 -4.35 11.63 8.80
C GLY A 13 -4.48 10.40 9.72
N ILE A 14 -4.39 9.18 9.20
CA ILE A 14 -4.56 7.95 9.98
C ILE A 14 -3.22 7.37 10.45
N LYS A 15 -3.22 6.78 11.64
CA LYS A 15 -2.04 6.10 12.18
C LYS A 15 -1.85 4.75 11.49
N GLN A 16 -0.62 4.25 11.52
CA GLN A 16 -0.27 3.00 10.86
C GLN A 16 -1.06 1.80 11.41
N TYR A 17 -1.21 1.69 12.73
CA TYR A 17 -1.99 0.60 13.32
C TYR A 17 -3.48 0.68 12.94
N GLU A 18 -4.03 1.88 12.75
CA GLU A 18 -5.43 2.06 12.33
C GLU A 18 -5.63 1.54 10.91
N LEU A 19 -4.71 1.89 10.00
CA LEU A 19 -4.74 1.36 8.64
C LEU A 19 -4.55 -0.16 8.64
N ALA A 20 -3.67 -0.70 9.49
CA ALA A 20 -3.45 -2.14 9.60
C ALA A 20 -4.71 -2.88 10.04
N ILE A 21 -5.43 -2.36 11.04
CA ILE A 21 -6.72 -2.90 11.49
C ILE A 21 -7.76 -2.85 10.34
N LYS A 22 -7.83 -1.74 9.60
CA LYS A 22 -8.77 -1.57 8.49
C LYS A 22 -8.48 -2.50 7.31
N LEU A 23 -7.21 -2.83 7.08
CA LEU A 23 -6.76 -3.74 6.03
C LEU A 23 -6.62 -5.20 6.50
N GLU A 24 -7.04 -5.50 7.74
CA GLU A 24 -6.95 -6.82 8.36
C GLU A 24 -5.54 -7.41 8.32
N CYS A 25 -4.53 -6.58 8.56
CA CYS A 25 -3.12 -6.99 8.57
C CYS A 25 -2.42 -6.56 9.86
N SER A 26 -1.21 -7.08 10.08
CA SER A 26 -0.42 -6.68 11.24
C SER A 26 0.30 -5.34 10.98
N ALA A 27 0.41 -4.50 12.02
CA ALA A 27 1.16 -3.24 11.90
C ALA A 27 2.63 -3.43 11.45
N PRO A 28 3.37 -4.48 11.89
CA PRO A 28 4.69 -4.80 11.35
C PRO A 28 4.67 -5.12 9.85
N TYR A 29 3.68 -5.88 9.38
CA TYR A 29 3.51 -6.18 7.96
C TYR A 29 3.31 -4.90 7.15
N LEU A 30 2.38 -4.04 7.58
CA LEU A 30 2.14 -2.76 6.92
C LEU A 30 3.40 -1.87 6.91
N SER A 31 4.23 -1.93 7.95
CA SER A 31 5.52 -1.21 8.00
C SER A 31 6.54 -1.71 6.98
N MET A 32 6.61 -3.03 6.76
CA MET A 32 7.45 -3.59 5.71
C MET A 32 6.95 -3.21 4.31
N VAL A 33 5.63 -3.21 4.10
CA VAL A 33 5.01 -2.77 2.84
C VAL A 33 5.28 -1.28 2.60
N GLU A 34 4.94 -0.40 3.53
CA GLU A 34 5.18 1.06 3.41
C GLU A 34 6.66 1.40 3.21
N GLY A 35 7.56 0.65 3.86
CA GLY A 35 9.00 0.78 3.69
C GLY A 35 9.54 0.18 2.39
N GLY A 36 8.70 -0.47 1.58
CA GLY A 36 9.10 -1.10 0.33
C GLY A 36 10.01 -2.31 0.48
N ARG A 37 10.04 -2.92 1.69
CA ARG A 37 10.87 -4.08 2.05
C ARG A 37 10.29 -5.39 1.52
N ILE A 38 8.95 -5.45 1.41
CA ILE A 38 8.23 -6.59 0.83
C ILE A 38 7.27 -6.09 -0.24
N ASP A 39 7.03 -6.92 -1.25
CA ASP A 39 5.93 -6.71 -2.19
C ASP A 39 4.68 -7.43 -1.65
N PRO A 40 3.58 -6.71 -1.37
CA PRO A 40 2.36 -7.35 -0.92
C PRO A 40 1.65 -8.09 -2.08
N PRO A 41 0.84 -9.13 -1.78
CA PRO A 41 0.06 -9.83 -2.80
C PRO A 41 -0.98 -8.90 -3.43
N ASP A 42 -1.41 -9.22 -4.65
CA ASP A 42 -2.36 -8.39 -5.40
C ASP A 42 -3.67 -8.15 -4.63
N VAL A 43 -4.17 -9.18 -3.93
CA VAL A 43 -5.36 -9.06 -3.06
C VAL A 43 -5.20 -7.97 -2.00
N PHE A 44 -4.01 -7.80 -1.43
CA PHE A 44 -3.75 -6.74 -0.46
C PHE A 44 -3.72 -5.38 -1.15
N LYS A 45 -3.08 -5.29 -2.31
CA LYS A 45 -3.05 -4.06 -3.13
C LYS A 45 -4.47 -3.63 -3.52
N GLU A 46 -5.33 -4.55 -3.90
CA GLU A 46 -6.74 -4.30 -4.22
C GLU A 46 -7.54 -3.79 -3.00
N ARG A 47 -7.34 -4.37 -1.82
CA ARG A 47 -7.97 -3.88 -0.57
C ARG A 47 -7.54 -2.46 -0.23
N VAL A 48 -6.25 -2.18 -0.39
CA VAL A 48 -5.68 -0.84 -0.19
C VAL A 48 -6.30 0.14 -1.19
N ALA A 49 -6.33 -0.20 -2.48
CA ALA A 49 -6.95 0.58 -3.53
C ALA A 49 -8.43 0.89 -3.21
N ALA A 50 -9.20 -0.13 -2.82
CA ALA A 50 -10.59 0.02 -2.41
C ALA A 50 -10.75 0.92 -1.17
N PHE A 51 -9.87 0.82 -0.18
CA PHE A 51 -9.90 1.66 1.01
C PHE A 51 -9.64 3.14 0.70
N PHE A 52 -8.71 3.43 -0.21
CA PHE A 52 -8.38 4.80 -0.61
C PHE A 52 -9.30 5.35 -1.72
N GLY A 53 -10.05 4.48 -2.41
CA GLY A 53 -10.85 4.85 -3.58
C GLY A 53 -9.99 5.26 -4.77
N MET A 54 -8.80 4.65 -4.91
CA MET A 54 -7.79 4.93 -5.93
C MET A 54 -7.43 3.64 -6.66
N SER A 55 -6.77 3.74 -7.81
CA SER A 55 -6.27 2.56 -8.51
C SER A 55 -5.04 1.97 -7.80
N VAL A 56 -4.85 0.65 -7.94
CA VAL A 56 -3.67 -0.04 -7.40
C VAL A 56 -2.36 0.62 -7.87
N GLU A 57 -2.29 1.01 -9.14
CA GLU A 57 -1.13 1.64 -9.76
C GLU A 57 -0.79 3.03 -9.18
N GLU A 58 -1.81 3.76 -8.69
CA GLU A 58 -1.61 5.07 -8.04
C GLU A 58 -0.98 4.94 -6.65
N ILE A 59 -1.07 3.76 -6.03
CA ILE A 59 -0.54 3.48 -4.70
C ILE A 59 0.74 2.64 -4.79
N PHE A 60 0.74 1.66 -5.68
CA PHE A 60 1.83 0.72 -5.95
C PHE A 60 2.21 0.82 -7.42
N PRO A 61 2.90 1.90 -7.85
CA PRO A 61 3.36 2.02 -9.22
C PRO A 61 4.32 0.86 -9.51
N GLN A 62 3.94 -0.03 -10.43
CA GLN A 62 4.90 -0.98 -10.97
C GLN A 62 5.94 -0.17 -11.74
N ALA A 63 7.23 -0.51 -11.57
CA ALA A 63 8.23 -0.01 -12.52
C ALA A 63 7.74 -0.38 -13.93
N PRO A 64 7.87 0.51 -14.93
CA PRO A 64 7.43 0.18 -16.28
C PRO A 64 8.08 -1.15 -16.65
N LYS A 65 7.26 -2.16 -16.93
CA LYS A 65 7.73 -3.33 -17.66
C LYS A 65 8.16 -2.75 -19.00
N SER A 66 9.46 -2.59 -19.20
CA SER A 66 10.02 -2.47 -20.53
C SER A 66 9.55 -3.73 -21.27
N SER A 67 8.48 -3.57 -22.05
CA SER A 67 8.13 -4.51 -23.11
C SER A 67 9.21 -4.34 -24.17
N GLU A 68 10.12 -5.29 -24.24
CA GLU A 68 10.93 -5.60 -25.43
C GLU A 68 10.90 -7.11 -25.63
#